data_AF-A0A1R3HCM0-F1
#
_entry.id   AF-A0A1R3HCM0-F1
#
_cell.length_a   1.000
_cell.length_b   1.000
_cell.length_c   1.000
_cell.angle_alpha   90.00
_cell.angle_beta   90.00
_cell.angle_gamma   90.00
#
_symmetry.space_group_name_H-M   'P 1'
#
loop_
_entity.id
_entity.type
_entity.pdbx_description
1 polymer ?
#
loop_
_entity_poly.entity_id
_entity_poly.type
_entity_poly.pdbx_seq_one_letter_code
_entity_poly.pdbx_strand_id
1 'polypeptide(L)'
;MTKSNASLLCQDQNPSSIRKGKCVKLLKKLNGDLKKANNPRKPRTALSLLIDNNVVLPMAKVYYRNKAGVLLKKGRITRDGIVCDCCLKNFALTAFETHAGSTYHRPAAFIMLDDGSGRSLSDCHKQVDGSNTFKKVSKVQIKGQYNSSCGSESPDLVCSVCGNEEELIVCQQCPAAFHLKCVGLKQMKTKSSEYWKNCHTGNVNWFCSHSCENIFYGLEKLIGNPIQVEENLSWTLLKKSNNGDSDHHDDKKKLSAAVDVMHECFETSKDFYTGRDVAEDVIFGRESKLKRVDFKGFYTVILEEKGDVATVATVRVHDKRVAELPLAATKFSHRRRGMCRVLVDELEKQLRELMVERLVLPAVPSALETWTKLGFSKMRDEDKSSLLQNYTLLDFQGTIMCQKILKTHSPW
;
A
#
# COMPACT_ATOMS: atom_id res chain seq x y z
N MET A 1 9.10 -41.88 6.75
CA MET A 1 7.85 -41.09 6.69
C MET A 1 8.07 -39.76 7.40
N THR A 2 8.25 -38.64 6.71
CA THR A 2 8.26 -38.36 5.26
C THR A 2 9.54 -37.60 4.87
N LYS A 3 9.87 -37.54 3.57
CA LYS A 3 11.12 -36.92 3.09
C LYS A 3 11.04 -35.38 3.10
N SER A 4 12.19 -34.73 3.23
CA SER A 4 12.41 -33.32 2.90
C SER A 4 12.61 -33.14 1.38
N ASN A 5 12.07 -32.07 0.80
CA ASN A 5 12.32 -31.68 -0.59
C ASN A 5 13.12 -30.37 -0.62
N ALA A 6 14.35 -30.43 -1.14
CA ALA A 6 15.11 -29.30 -1.68
C ALA A 6 16.22 -29.86 -2.59
N SER A 7 16.33 -29.32 -3.82
CA SER A 7 17.46 -29.43 -4.77
C SER A 7 18.19 -30.78 -4.92
N LEU A 8 18.07 -31.39 -6.10
CA LEU A 8 19.05 -32.37 -6.60
C LEU A 8 19.38 -32.13 -8.08
N LEU A 9 20.59 -31.64 -8.34
CA LEU A 9 21.45 -32.27 -9.34
C LEU A 9 22.27 -33.34 -8.61
N CYS A 10 22.46 -34.50 -9.22
CA CYS A 10 22.84 -35.72 -8.51
C CYS A 10 24.32 -35.79 -8.10
N GLN A 11 24.57 -36.31 -6.91
CA GLN A 11 25.57 -37.37 -6.64
C GLN A 11 25.20 -38.12 -5.34
N ASP A 12 25.56 -39.40 -5.24
CA ASP A 12 25.00 -40.34 -4.28
C ASP A 12 25.70 -40.38 -2.90
N GLN A 13 24.93 -40.61 -1.82
CA GLN A 13 24.96 -41.87 -1.04
C GLN A 13 23.96 -41.87 0.15
N ASN A 14 23.88 -42.98 0.90
CA ASN A 14 22.69 -43.45 1.64
C ASN A 14 22.61 -42.96 3.13
N PRO A 15 21.41 -42.88 3.77
CA PRO A 15 21.20 -42.20 5.06
C PRO A 15 20.95 -43.13 6.26
N SER A 16 20.81 -42.58 7.49
CA SER A 16 20.21 -43.32 8.61
C SER A 16 19.41 -42.50 9.64
N SER A 17 18.32 -43.11 10.12
CA SER A 17 17.51 -42.81 11.33
C SER A 17 16.53 -41.61 11.34
N ILE A 18 15.49 -41.75 12.18
CA ILE A 18 14.28 -40.91 12.30
C ILE A 18 13.82 -40.93 13.77
N ARG A 19 13.26 -39.84 14.31
CA ARG A 19 12.25 -39.88 15.40
C ARG A 19 11.35 -38.62 15.40
N LYS A 20 10.14 -38.75 15.95
CA LYS A 20 9.06 -37.75 15.89
C LYS A 20 8.70 -37.18 17.26
N GLY A 21 8.38 -35.88 17.30
CA GLY A 21 7.16 -35.37 17.95
C GLY A 21 7.25 -34.82 19.38
N LYS A 22 6.62 -33.64 19.56
CA LYS A 22 5.76 -33.21 20.70
C LYS A 22 5.36 -31.73 20.50
N CYS A 23 4.08 -31.45 20.25
CA CYS A 23 3.56 -30.07 20.22
C CYS A 23 2.09 -30.02 20.65
N VAL A 24 1.84 -30.16 21.95
CA VAL A 24 0.55 -29.91 22.64
C VAL A 24 0.86 -29.41 24.05
N LYS A 25 0.01 -28.51 24.60
CA LYS A 25 0.07 -27.88 25.94
C LYS A 25 0.99 -26.66 26.13
N LEU A 26 0.65 -25.50 25.54
CA LEU A 26 0.98 -24.19 26.16
C LEU A 26 0.05 -22.99 25.84
N LEU A 27 -1.22 -23.20 25.44
CA LEU A 27 -2.18 -22.11 25.23
C LEU A 27 -3.51 -22.37 25.96
N LYS A 28 -3.54 -22.13 27.28
CA LYS A 28 -4.80 -22.12 28.07
C LYS A 28 -4.72 -21.40 29.44
N LYS A 29 -3.81 -20.43 29.63
CA LYS A 29 -3.56 -19.82 30.96
C LYS A 29 -3.32 -18.29 30.96
N LEU A 30 -3.87 -17.55 30.00
CA LEU A 30 -3.77 -16.07 29.93
C LEU A 30 -5.10 -15.34 29.63
N ASN A 31 -6.26 -16.01 29.74
CA ASN A 31 -7.56 -15.34 29.78
C ASN A 31 -8.14 -15.42 31.20
N GLY A 32 -7.90 -14.36 31.98
CA GLY A 32 -8.48 -14.13 33.30
C GLY A 32 -8.48 -12.63 33.62
N ASP A 33 -9.55 -12.17 34.27
CA ASP A 33 -9.68 -10.85 34.90
C ASP A 33 -9.52 -9.58 34.04
N LEU A 34 -10.41 -9.41 33.06
CA LEU A 34 -10.88 -8.08 32.66
C LEU A 34 -12.07 -7.65 33.54
N LYS A 35 -11.82 -6.77 34.52
CA LYS A 35 -12.87 -6.01 35.23
C LYS A 35 -12.74 -4.51 34.94
N LYS A 36 -13.90 -3.83 34.95
CA LYS A 36 -14.10 -2.47 34.42
C LYS A 36 -13.19 -1.41 35.07
N ALA A 37 -12.67 -0.50 34.24
CA ALA A 37 -12.21 0.83 34.64
C ALA A 37 -12.84 1.90 33.73
N ASN A 38 -13.25 3.04 34.31
CA ASN A 38 -13.92 4.11 33.56
C ASN A 38 -12.95 5.06 32.86
N ASN A 39 -13.38 5.66 31.75
CA ASN A 39 -12.56 6.51 30.88
C ASN A 39 -12.45 7.97 31.38
N PRO A 40 -11.25 8.46 31.77
CA PRO A 40 -11.04 9.86 32.13
C PRO A 40 -10.89 10.74 30.87
N ARG A 41 -11.69 11.80 30.76
CA ARG A 41 -11.61 12.76 29.65
C ARG A 41 -10.27 13.53 29.70
N LYS A 42 -9.38 13.29 28.72
CA LYS A 42 -8.15 14.06 28.56
C LYS A 42 -8.44 15.54 28.21
N PRO A 43 -7.57 16.49 28.61
CA PRO A 43 -7.76 17.91 28.34
C PRO A 43 -7.69 18.24 26.85
N ARG A 44 -8.45 19.25 26.42
CA ARG A 44 -8.46 19.73 25.03
C ARG A 44 -7.27 20.64 24.76
N THR A 45 -6.47 20.28 23.77
CA THR A 45 -5.43 21.16 23.18
C THR A 45 -6.05 22.11 22.15
N ALA A 46 -5.36 23.22 21.86
CA ALA A 46 -5.70 24.13 20.77
C ALA A 46 -5.91 23.41 19.42
N LEU A 47 -5.00 22.50 19.05
CA LEU A 47 -5.12 21.71 17.82
C LEU A 47 -6.31 20.75 17.86
N SER A 48 -6.58 20.11 19.00
CA SER A 48 -7.77 19.26 19.14
C SER A 48 -9.07 20.04 18.95
N LEU A 49 -9.12 21.32 19.35
CA LEU A 49 -10.28 22.19 19.14
C LEU A 49 -10.45 22.56 17.66
N LEU A 50 -9.37 22.89 16.95
CA LEU A 50 -9.43 23.17 15.50
C LEU A 50 -9.84 21.94 14.68
N ILE A 51 -9.40 20.74 15.10
CA ILE A 51 -9.77 19.45 14.50
C ILE A 51 -11.24 19.13 14.79
N ASP A 52 -11.67 19.21 16.06
CA ASP A 52 -13.05 18.91 16.49
C ASP A 52 -14.07 19.79 15.74
N ASN A 53 -13.71 21.04 15.44
CA ASN A 53 -14.53 22.00 14.68
C ASN A 53 -14.32 21.93 13.16
N ASN A 54 -13.45 21.05 12.64
CA ASN A 54 -13.18 20.84 11.20
C ASN A 54 -12.55 22.06 10.49
N VAL A 55 -11.91 22.99 11.22
CA VAL A 55 -11.23 24.15 10.63
C VAL A 55 -9.83 23.79 10.10
N VAL A 56 -9.20 22.75 10.68
CA VAL A 56 -8.01 22.09 10.14
C VAL A 56 -8.22 20.58 10.11
N LEU A 57 -7.66 19.91 9.11
CA LEU A 57 -7.73 18.44 9.01
C LEU A 57 -6.66 17.78 9.90
N PRO A 58 -6.93 16.58 10.45
CA PRO A 58 -5.88 15.71 10.97
C PRO A 58 -4.80 15.46 9.92
N MET A 59 -3.54 15.46 10.35
CA MET A 59 -2.34 15.36 9.50
C MET A 59 -2.19 16.43 8.41
N ALA A 60 -2.97 17.52 8.46
CA ALA A 60 -2.76 18.68 7.62
C ALA A 60 -1.31 19.17 7.75
N LYS A 61 -0.66 19.35 6.60
CA LYS A 61 0.69 19.90 6.52
C LYS A 61 0.69 21.34 7.03
N VAL A 62 1.70 21.69 7.80
CA VAL A 62 1.97 23.03 8.30
C VAL A 62 3.44 23.37 8.14
N TYR A 63 3.76 24.67 8.07
CA TYR A 63 5.12 25.16 8.16
C TYR A 63 5.24 26.34 9.12
N TYR A 64 6.35 26.41 9.85
CA TYR A 64 6.71 27.57 10.65
C TYR A 64 7.51 28.55 9.78
N ARG A 65 7.14 29.83 9.77
CA ARG A 65 7.88 30.91 9.08
C ARG A 65 8.36 32.00 10.03
N ASN A 66 9.44 32.69 9.68
CA ASN A 66 9.89 33.88 10.42
C ASN A 66 9.13 35.15 9.98
N LYS A 67 9.44 36.30 10.61
CA LYS A 67 8.84 37.60 10.26
C LYS A 67 9.12 38.07 8.82
N ALA A 68 10.23 37.64 8.23
CA ALA A 68 10.58 37.91 6.83
C ALA A 68 9.93 36.92 5.84
N GLY A 69 9.04 36.03 6.31
CA GLY A 69 8.35 35.04 5.48
C GLY A 69 9.13 33.75 5.20
N VAL A 70 10.41 33.68 5.58
CA VAL A 70 11.27 32.52 5.33
C VAL A 70 10.79 31.30 6.13
N LEU A 71 10.65 30.17 5.46
CA LEU A 71 10.25 28.89 6.04
C LEU A 71 11.39 28.28 6.86
N LEU A 72 11.11 27.89 8.11
CA LEU A 72 12.11 27.32 9.03
C LEU A 72 11.93 25.82 9.30
N LYS A 73 10.68 25.34 9.39
CA LYS A 73 10.34 23.92 9.64
C LYS A 73 9.02 23.54 8.95
N LYS A 74 8.89 22.28 8.56
CA LYS A 74 7.62 21.64 8.16
C LYS A 74 7.18 20.59 9.18
N GLY A 75 5.88 20.36 9.28
CA GLY A 75 5.29 19.34 10.13
C GLY A 75 3.83 19.07 9.83
N ARG A 76 3.19 18.26 10.67
CA ARG A 76 1.80 17.79 10.48
C ARG A 76 1.00 17.89 11.76
N ILE A 77 -0.23 18.42 11.64
CA ILE A 77 -1.15 18.61 12.77
C ILE A 77 -1.64 17.25 13.31
N THR A 78 -1.57 17.07 14.63
CA THR A 78 -2.24 15.99 15.36
C THR A 78 -3.07 16.57 16.51
N ARG A 79 -3.85 15.76 17.22
CA ARG A 79 -4.58 16.21 18.43
C ARG A 79 -3.64 16.58 19.59
N ASP A 80 -2.46 15.98 19.66
CA ASP A 80 -1.52 16.12 20.78
C ASP A 80 -0.34 17.07 20.47
N GLY A 81 -0.28 17.65 19.26
CA GLY A 81 0.82 18.53 18.84
C GLY A 81 1.06 18.52 17.32
N ILE A 82 2.22 19.06 16.92
CA ILE A 82 2.72 19.01 15.54
C ILE A 82 3.88 18.02 15.47
N VAL A 83 3.79 17.02 14.60
CA VAL A 83 4.91 16.13 14.27
C VAL A 83 5.82 16.85 13.28
N CYS A 84 7.10 17.09 13.61
CA CYS A 84 8.03 17.69 12.64
C CYS A 84 8.40 16.66 11.57
N ASP A 85 8.28 17.00 10.27
CA ASP A 85 8.78 16.14 9.19
C ASP A 85 10.32 15.94 9.29
N CYS A 86 11.00 16.85 10.01
CA CYS A 86 12.45 16.87 10.19
C CYS A 86 13.02 15.85 11.20
N CYS A 87 12.21 15.35 12.14
CA CYS A 87 12.69 14.43 13.19
C CYS A 87 11.61 13.51 13.77
N LEU A 88 10.39 13.55 13.22
CA LEU A 88 9.22 12.74 13.57
C LEU A 88 8.75 12.80 15.04
N LYS A 89 9.34 13.68 15.86
CA LYS A 89 8.88 13.99 17.22
C LYS A 89 7.64 14.87 17.16
N ASN A 90 6.68 14.61 18.07
CA ASN A 90 5.52 15.45 18.30
C ASN A 90 5.85 16.59 19.27
N PHE A 91 5.44 17.82 18.94
CA PHE A 91 5.70 19.03 19.72
C PHE A 91 4.41 19.79 20.04
N ALA A 92 4.27 20.29 21.27
CA ALA A 92 3.31 21.36 21.56
C ALA A 92 3.65 22.63 20.76
N LEU A 93 2.67 23.51 20.51
CA LEU A 93 2.85 24.68 19.61
C LEU A 93 4.06 25.55 19.96
N THR A 94 4.27 25.85 21.25
CA THR A 94 5.44 26.60 21.74
C THR A 94 6.75 25.83 21.57
N ALA A 95 6.76 24.53 21.87
CA ALA A 95 7.92 23.68 21.66
C ALA A 95 8.28 23.52 20.17
N PHE A 96 7.29 23.60 19.26
CA PHE A 96 7.51 23.61 17.81
C PHE A 96 8.13 24.93 17.33
N GLU A 97 7.71 26.07 17.91
CA GLU A 97 8.34 27.38 17.70
C GLU A 97 9.80 27.40 18.18
N THR A 98 10.08 26.90 19.38
CA THR A 98 11.47 26.75 19.88
C THR A 98 12.27 25.77 19.01
N HIS A 99 11.66 24.66 18.56
CA HIS A 99 12.32 23.71 17.65
C HIS A 99 12.57 24.30 16.25
N ALA A 100 11.81 25.31 15.84
CA ALA A 100 12.08 26.09 14.63
C ALA A 100 13.16 27.17 14.82
N GLY A 101 13.77 27.29 16.01
CA GLY A 101 14.76 28.31 16.32
C GLY A 101 14.17 29.70 16.57
N SER A 102 12.88 29.77 16.91
CA SER A 102 12.16 31.03 17.10
C SER A 102 11.77 31.27 18.57
N THR A 103 11.76 32.54 18.96
CA THR A 103 11.46 33.05 20.31
C THR A 103 10.37 34.12 20.28
N TYR A 104 9.47 34.09 19.28
CA TYR A 104 8.41 35.10 19.15
C TYR A 104 7.24 34.94 20.13
N HIS A 105 7.21 33.85 20.90
CA HIS A 105 6.18 33.53 21.91
C HIS A 105 4.73 33.60 21.38
N ARG A 106 4.54 33.38 20.07
CA ARG A 106 3.25 33.49 19.36
C ARG A 106 3.13 32.42 18.27
N PRO A 107 3.30 31.13 18.62
CA PRO A 107 3.49 30.07 17.64
C PRO A 107 2.36 29.98 16.62
N ALA A 108 1.11 30.14 17.05
CA ALA A 108 -0.06 30.04 16.19
C ALA A 108 -0.12 31.10 15.06
N ALA A 109 0.55 32.24 15.21
CA ALA A 109 0.59 33.29 14.18
C ALA A 109 1.65 33.04 13.10
N PHE A 110 2.64 32.18 13.39
CA PHE A 110 3.77 31.86 12.51
C PHE A 110 3.74 30.43 11.96
N ILE A 111 2.88 29.57 12.51
CA ILE A 111 2.53 28.27 11.92
C ILE A 111 1.41 28.48 10.90
N MET A 112 1.74 28.26 9.63
CA MET A 112 0.87 28.41 8.47
C MET A 112 0.40 27.03 7.97
N LEU A 113 -0.79 26.96 7.37
CA LEU A 113 -1.21 25.79 6.60
C LEU A 113 -0.45 25.70 5.26
N ASP A 114 0.00 24.50 4.90
CA ASP A 114 0.60 24.17 3.59
C ASP A 114 -0.51 23.65 2.64
N ASP A 115 -1.67 24.35 2.64
CA ASP A 115 -2.89 24.06 1.86
C ASP A 115 -3.16 25.10 0.75
N GLY A 116 -2.23 26.04 0.55
CA GLY A 116 -2.37 27.16 -0.39
C GLY A 116 -3.26 28.32 0.10
N SER A 117 -3.98 28.18 1.20
CA SER A 117 -4.93 29.20 1.68
C SER A 117 -4.31 30.42 2.36
N GLY A 118 -3.00 30.36 2.68
CA GLY A 118 -2.28 31.43 3.37
C GLY A 118 -2.70 31.65 4.83
N ARG A 119 -3.58 30.82 5.40
CA ARG A 119 -4.09 30.96 6.79
C ARG A 119 -3.06 30.51 7.83
N SER A 120 -2.92 31.27 8.91
CA SER A 120 -2.19 30.84 10.10
C SER A 120 -3.09 30.04 11.05
N LEU A 121 -2.52 29.28 11.99
CA LEU A 121 -3.32 28.65 13.05
C LEU A 121 -4.08 29.68 13.91
N SER A 122 -3.59 30.91 14.05
CA SER A 122 -4.33 32.00 14.70
C SER A 122 -5.58 32.40 13.92
N ASP A 123 -5.55 32.33 12.59
CA ASP A 123 -6.73 32.60 11.76
C ASP A 123 -7.71 31.42 11.79
N CYS A 124 -7.20 30.19 11.93
CA CYS A 124 -8.03 29.02 12.22
C CYS A 124 -8.76 29.13 13.57
N HIS A 125 -8.15 29.71 14.62
CA HIS A 125 -8.86 29.93 15.88
C HIS A 125 -10.01 30.93 15.71
N LYS A 126 -9.77 32.09 15.07
CA LYS A 126 -10.81 33.08 14.76
C LYS A 126 -12.00 32.51 13.96
N GLN A 127 -11.76 31.48 13.13
CA GLN A 127 -12.83 30.77 12.40
C GLN A 127 -13.71 29.90 13.31
N VAL A 128 -13.19 29.37 14.42
CA VAL A 128 -13.99 28.64 15.43
C VAL A 128 -14.84 29.61 16.24
N ASP A 129 -14.29 30.78 16.58
CA ASP A 129 -14.96 31.79 17.41
C ASP A 129 -16.04 32.59 16.64
N GLY A 130 -16.18 32.39 15.32
CA GLY A 130 -16.75 33.41 14.42
C GLY A 130 -18.01 33.09 13.61
N SER A 131 -18.53 31.86 13.52
CA SER A 131 -19.60 31.54 12.55
C SER A 131 -20.67 30.52 12.98
N ASN A 132 -21.74 31.03 13.60
CA ASN A 132 -23.05 30.35 13.62
C ASN A 132 -23.84 30.68 12.34
N THR A 133 -23.45 30.14 11.17
CA THR A 133 -24.23 30.33 9.93
C THR A 133 -23.90 29.29 8.85
N PHE A 134 -24.92 28.64 8.29
CA PHE A 134 -24.80 27.72 7.14
C PHE A 134 -24.98 28.45 5.79
N LYS A 135 -24.32 27.97 4.73
CA LYS A 135 -24.77 28.19 3.33
C LYS A 135 -24.75 26.88 2.54
N LYS A 136 -25.76 26.69 1.70
CA LYS A 136 -25.93 25.56 0.77
C LYS A 136 -25.10 25.76 -0.51
N VAL A 137 -24.70 24.64 -1.13
CA VAL A 137 -24.43 24.55 -2.58
C VAL A 137 -25.18 23.31 -3.12
N SER A 138 -25.41 23.27 -4.44
CA SER A 138 -26.51 22.54 -5.10
C SER A 138 -26.25 21.04 -5.39
N LYS A 139 -27.35 20.32 -5.65
CA LYS A 139 -27.36 18.98 -6.27
C LYS A 139 -26.74 19.01 -7.68
N VAL A 140 -26.09 17.91 -8.04
CA VAL A 140 -26.09 17.35 -9.41
C VAL A 140 -26.59 15.90 -9.31
N GLN A 141 -27.38 15.43 -10.27
CA GLN A 141 -27.86 14.05 -10.33
C GLN A 141 -27.28 13.35 -11.56
N ILE A 142 -26.66 12.18 -11.34
CA ILE A 142 -26.34 11.21 -12.39
C ILE A 142 -26.90 9.87 -11.92
N LYS A 143 -27.59 9.15 -12.80
CA LYS A 143 -28.06 7.79 -12.57
C LYS A 143 -26.97 6.81 -13.01
N GLY A 144 -26.65 5.84 -12.16
CA GLY A 144 -25.91 4.63 -12.51
C GLY A 144 -26.39 3.51 -11.59
N GLN A 145 -26.57 2.30 -12.12
CA GLN A 145 -26.92 1.11 -11.35
C GLN A 145 -25.73 0.16 -11.36
N TYR A 146 -25.08 0.02 -10.21
CA TYR A 146 -24.03 -0.95 -9.96
C TYR A 146 -24.42 -1.90 -8.82
N ASN A 147 -24.38 -3.20 -9.12
CA ASN A 147 -24.46 -4.24 -8.11
C ASN A 147 -23.04 -4.79 -7.90
N SER A 148 -22.39 -4.43 -6.80
CA SER A 148 -21.14 -5.08 -6.36
C SER A 148 -21.27 -5.54 -4.91
N SER A 149 -20.93 -6.80 -4.66
CA SER A 149 -21.13 -7.48 -3.38
C SER A 149 -19.99 -7.22 -2.39
N CYS A 150 -19.89 -6.00 -1.84
CA CYS A 150 -18.98 -5.70 -0.72
C CYS A 150 -19.57 -6.12 0.64
N GLY A 151 -20.25 -7.26 0.67
CA GLY A 151 -20.75 -7.94 1.88
C GLY A 151 -19.81 -9.07 2.31
N SER A 152 -18.50 -8.83 2.32
CA SER A 152 -17.49 -9.80 2.73
C SER A 152 -16.96 -9.48 4.13
N GLU A 153 -17.52 -10.17 5.13
CA GLU A 153 -16.95 -10.23 6.48
C GLU A 153 -15.55 -10.85 6.41
N SER A 154 -14.54 -9.99 6.41
CA SER A 154 -13.13 -10.35 6.58
C SER A 154 -12.82 -10.31 8.08
N PRO A 155 -12.68 -11.45 8.76
CA PRO A 155 -12.65 -11.51 10.23
C PRO A 155 -11.39 -10.89 10.85
N ASP A 156 -10.37 -10.59 10.04
CA ASP A 156 -9.07 -10.12 10.51
C ASP A 156 -8.79 -8.64 10.15
N LEU A 157 -9.78 -7.86 9.72
CA LEU A 157 -9.59 -6.43 9.44
C LEU A 157 -9.76 -5.58 10.71
N VAL A 158 -8.67 -4.94 11.12
CA VAL A 158 -8.60 -4.00 12.25
C VAL A 158 -8.49 -2.55 11.75
N CYS A 159 -9.02 -1.60 12.51
CA CYS A 159 -8.83 -0.19 12.23
C CYS A 159 -7.36 0.23 12.43
N SER A 160 -6.70 0.71 11.37
CA SER A 160 -5.30 1.16 11.37
C SER A 160 -5.00 2.40 12.25
N VAL A 161 -5.96 2.87 13.06
CA VAL A 161 -5.82 3.98 14.02
C VAL A 161 -6.06 3.55 15.47
N CYS A 162 -6.91 2.55 15.73
CA CYS A 162 -7.26 2.14 17.09
C CYS A 162 -7.16 0.63 17.37
N GLY A 163 -6.83 -0.20 16.38
CA GLY A 163 -6.67 -1.65 16.54
C GLY A 163 -7.95 -2.46 16.67
N ASN A 164 -9.11 -1.82 16.84
CA ASN A 164 -10.40 -2.50 16.98
C ASN A 164 -11.00 -2.90 15.61
N GLU A 165 -11.77 -3.99 15.62
CA GLU A 165 -12.58 -4.50 14.51
C GLU A 165 -13.94 -3.73 14.38
N GLU A 166 -14.85 -4.23 13.54
CA GLU A 166 -16.21 -3.70 13.23
C GLU A 166 -16.30 -2.36 12.46
N GLU A 167 -17.38 -2.17 11.67
CA GLU A 167 -17.73 -0.94 10.92
C GLU A 167 -16.55 -0.19 10.25
N LEU A 168 -15.77 -0.89 9.42
CA LEU A 168 -14.61 -0.33 8.72
C LEU A 168 -14.93 0.05 7.27
N ILE A 169 -14.38 1.19 6.82
CA ILE A 169 -14.16 1.50 5.41
C ILE A 169 -12.74 1.06 5.03
N VAL A 170 -12.58 0.48 3.84
CA VAL A 170 -11.29 -0.06 3.35
C VAL A 170 -10.80 0.79 2.19
N CYS A 171 -9.51 1.08 2.12
CA CYS A 171 -8.92 1.78 0.99
C CYS A 171 -8.92 0.90 -0.27
N GLN A 172 -9.32 1.43 -1.42
CA GLN A 172 -9.32 0.66 -2.68
C GLN A 172 -7.92 0.37 -3.26
N GLN A 173 -6.86 0.99 -2.72
CA GLN A 173 -5.47 0.78 -3.15
C GLN A 173 -4.64 -0.04 -2.18
N CYS A 174 -4.82 0.15 -0.87
CA CYS A 174 -3.92 -0.35 0.17
C CYS A 174 -4.68 -1.17 1.22
N PRO A 175 -4.03 -2.10 1.95
CA PRO A 175 -4.70 -2.96 2.92
C PRO A 175 -5.20 -2.24 4.19
N ALA A 176 -5.12 -0.91 4.26
CA ALA A 176 -5.51 -0.14 5.43
C ALA A 176 -7.04 0.05 5.51
N ALA A 177 -7.59 -0.28 6.68
CA ALA A 177 -9.02 -0.20 7.00
C ALA A 177 -9.24 0.70 8.21
N PHE A 178 -10.37 1.42 8.25
CA PHE A 178 -10.60 2.49 9.22
C PHE A 178 -12.06 2.57 9.65
N HIS A 179 -12.36 2.77 10.93
CA HIS A 179 -13.67 3.32 11.29
C HIS A 179 -13.79 4.73 10.73
N LEU A 180 -14.97 5.11 10.21
CA LEU A 180 -15.22 6.49 9.79
C LEU A 180 -14.85 7.52 10.88
N LYS A 181 -15.24 7.24 12.13
CA LYS A 181 -14.94 8.05 13.32
C LYS A 181 -13.44 8.27 13.57
N CYS A 182 -12.58 7.37 13.09
CA CYS A 182 -11.12 7.44 13.23
C CYS A 182 -10.45 8.25 12.11
N VAL A 183 -11.09 8.38 10.94
CA VAL A 183 -10.67 9.26 9.83
C VAL A 183 -11.46 10.57 9.79
N GLY A 184 -12.14 10.94 10.88
CA GLY A 184 -12.93 12.17 10.99
C GLY A 184 -14.25 12.19 10.21
N LEU A 185 -14.55 11.15 9.44
CA LEU A 185 -15.81 11.00 8.73
C LEU A 185 -16.94 10.73 9.75
N LYS A 186 -17.97 11.56 9.73
CA LYS A 186 -19.13 11.40 10.61
C LYS A 186 -19.89 10.13 10.21
N GLN A 187 -20.18 9.24 11.16
CA GLN A 187 -21.33 8.34 11.02
C GLN A 187 -22.56 9.23 10.78
N MET A 188 -23.11 9.21 9.56
CA MET A 188 -24.45 9.72 9.35
C MET A 188 -25.39 8.83 10.17
N LYS A 189 -26.26 9.40 11.01
CA LYS A 189 -26.97 8.68 12.08
C LYS A 189 -28.06 7.70 11.60
N THR A 190 -28.01 7.24 10.36
CA THR A 190 -28.90 6.22 9.82
C THR A 190 -28.13 5.25 8.93
N LYS A 191 -28.53 3.96 8.96
CA LYS A 191 -28.11 2.93 7.98
C LYS A 191 -28.77 3.15 6.58
N SER A 192 -29.13 4.38 6.27
CA SER A 192 -29.87 4.80 5.08
C SER A 192 -29.25 5.99 4.33
N SER A 193 -28.10 6.51 4.77
CA SER A 193 -27.34 7.44 3.94
C SER A 193 -26.91 6.74 2.65
N GLU A 194 -27.30 7.31 1.52
CA GLU A 194 -27.04 6.80 0.17
C GLU A 194 -25.53 6.63 -0.07
N TYR A 195 -24.71 7.56 0.43
CA TYR A 195 -23.25 7.48 0.42
C TYR A 195 -22.69 6.27 1.20
N TRP A 196 -23.26 5.96 2.37
CA TRP A 196 -22.85 4.80 3.18
C TRP A 196 -23.14 3.48 2.47
N LYS A 197 -24.32 3.37 1.83
CA LYS A 197 -24.66 2.22 0.99
C LYS A 197 -23.69 2.13 -0.18
N ASN A 198 -23.49 3.23 -0.91
CA ASN A 198 -22.65 3.27 -2.11
C ASN A 198 -21.18 2.85 -1.88
N CYS A 199 -20.60 3.13 -0.70
CA CYS A 199 -19.27 2.66 -0.31
C CYS A 199 -19.23 1.18 0.13
N HIS A 200 -20.37 0.55 0.42
CA HIS A 200 -20.50 -0.90 0.70
C HIS A 200 -21.21 -1.67 -0.43
N THR A 201 -21.62 -1.01 -1.50
CA THR A 201 -22.09 -1.62 -2.76
C THR A 201 -21.15 -1.35 -3.94
N GLY A 202 -19.98 -0.74 -3.70
CA GLY A 202 -18.85 -0.71 -4.63
C GLY A 202 -18.90 0.30 -5.77
N ASN A 203 -19.76 1.32 -5.72
CA ASN A 203 -19.85 2.40 -6.74
C ASN A 203 -19.42 3.81 -6.28
N VAL A 204 -18.79 3.91 -5.10
CA VAL A 204 -17.89 5.03 -4.74
C VAL A 204 -16.57 4.47 -4.22
N ASN A 205 -15.46 4.84 -4.88
CA ASN A 205 -14.12 4.51 -4.40
C ASN A 205 -13.76 5.38 -3.19
N TRP A 206 -13.08 4.80 -2.21
CA TRP A 206 -12.53 5.52 -1.06
C TRP A 206 -11.04 5.24 -0.89
N PHE A 207 -10.30 6.29 -0.55
CA PHE A 207 -8.86 6.25 -0.38
C PHE A 207 -8.45 6.87 0.96
N CYS A 208 -7.52 6.24 1.67
CA CYS A 208 -7.01 6.76 2.94
C CYS A 208 -6.02 7.94 2.76
N SER A 209 -5.62 8.24 1.53
CA SER A 209 -4.78 9.38 1.17
C SER A 209 -4.85 9.68 -0.32
N HIS A 210 -4.57 10.93 -0.71
CA HIS A 210 -4.42 11.34 -2.11
C HIS A 210 -3.28 10.58 -2.83
N SER A 211 -2.27 10.09 -2.12
CA SER A 211 -1.26 9.20 -2.73
C SER A 211 -1.84 7.84 -3.12
N CYS A 212 -2.75 7.28 -2.32
CA CYS A 212 -3.44 6.03 -2.67
C CYS A 212 -4.42 6.22 -3.84
N GLU A 213 -5.10 7.37 -3.89
CA GLU A 213 -5.95 7.80 -5.00
C GLU A 213 -5.17 7.94 -6.32
N ASN A 214 -4.03 8.64 -6.30
CA ASN A 214 -3.18 8.84 -7.47
C ASN A 214 -2.54 7.54 -7.97
N ILE A 215 -2.08 6.67 -7.05
CA ILE A 215 -1.58 5.34 -7.42
C ILE A 215 -2.71 4.52 -8.07
N PHE A 216 -3.92 4.52 -7.51
CA PHE A 216 -5.05 3.77 -8.07
C PHE A 216 -5.42 4.25 -9.47
N TYR A 217 -5.73 5.53 -9.65
CA TYR A 217 -6.14 6.04 -10.97
C TYR A 217 -5.00 6.04 -11.99
N GLY A 218 -3.74 6.17 -11.54
CA GLY A 218 -2.57 6.01 -12.39
C GLY A 218 -2.36 4.57 -12.86
N LEU A 219 -2.51 3.57 -11.98
CA LEU A 219 -2.48 2.17 -12.36
C LEU A 219 -3.64 1.79 -13.30
N GLU A 220 -4.87 2.20 -12.99
CA GLU A 220 -6.04 1.94 -13.84
C GLU A 220 -5.89 2.56 -15.24
N LYS A 221 -5.20 3.70 -15.38
CA LYS A 221 -4.83 4.29 -16.68
C LYS A 221 -3.80 3.46 -17.46
N LEU A 222 -2.95 2.68 -16.78
CA LEU A 222 -1.92 1.84 -17.40
C LEU A 222 -2.44 0.44 -17.80
N ILE A 223 -3.54 -0.04 -17.22
CA ILE A 223 -4.09 -1.36 -17.54
C ILE A 223 -4.44 -1.46 -19.02
N GLY A 224 -3.97 -2.52 -19.69
CA GLY A 224 -4.30 -2.85 -21.07
C GLY A 224 -3.68 -1.93 -22.14
N ASN A 225 -2.95 -0.88 -21.75
CA ASN A 225 -2.38 0.11 -22.66
C ASN A 225 -0.88 -0.17 -22.90
N PRO A 226 -0.46 -0.61 -24.10
CA PRO A 226 0.94 -0.94 -24.38
C PRO A 226 1.81 0.31 -24.53
N ILE A 227 2.95 0.32 -23.84
CA ILE A 227 4.00 1.33 -23.93
C ILE A 227 5.13 0.77 -24.80
N GLN A 228 5.46 1.44 -25.90
CA GLN A 228 6.65 1.10 -26.69
C GLN A 228 7.91 1.54 -25.91
N VAL A 229 8.84 0.62 -25.67
CA VAL A 229 10.04 0.86 -24.84
C VAL A 229 11.34 0.79 -25.64
N GLU A 230 11.44 -0.11 -26.62
CA GLU A 230 12.55 -0.22 -27.57
C GLU A 230 12.00 -0.65 -28.94
N GLU A 231 12.85 -0.72 -29.98
CA GLU A 231 12.42 -1.14 -31.31
C GLU A 231 11.86 -2.58 -31.27
N ASN A 232 10.58 -2.73 -31.63
CA ASN A 232 9.80 -3.99 -31.56
C ASN A 232 9.45 -4.51 -30.14
N LEU A 233 9.74 -3.75 -29.07
CA LEU A 233 9.42 -4.14 -27.69
C LEU A 233 8.29 -3.29 -27.09
N SER A 234 7.21 -3.94 -26.68
CA SER A 234 6.08 -3.31 -25.98
C SER A 234 5.90 -3.84 -24.55
N TRP A 235 5.83 -2.92 -23.60
CA TRP A 235 5.57 -3.14 -22.18
C TRP A 235 4.08 -2.91 -21.90
N THR A 236 3.40 -3.87 -21.26
CA THR A 236 1.96 -3.79 -20.98
C THR A 236 1.69 -4.17 -19.51
N LEU A 237 0.91 -3.37 -18.79
CA LEU A 237 0.39 -3.72 -17.47
C LEU A 237 -0.98 -4.38 -17.61
N LEU A 238 -1.16 -5.59 -17.08
CA LEU A 238 -2.43 -6.31 -17.08
C LEU A 238 -2.93 -6.57 -15.66
N LYS A 239 -4.26 -6.68 -15.55
CA LYS A 239 -4.99 -7.01 -14.32
C LYS A 239 -6.20 -7.84 -14.73
N LYS A 240 -6.51 -8.91 -13.98
CA LYS A 240 -7.70 -9.71 -14.27
C LYS A 240 -8.97 -8.88 -14.02
N SER A 241 -9.79 -8.69 -15.06
CA SER A 241 -11.18 -8.22 -14.90
C SER A 241 -12.07 -9.35 -14.36
N ASN A 242 -13.02 -8.99 -13.50
CA ASN A 242 -14.01 -9.93 -12.95
C ASN A 242 -15.35 -9.93 -13.72
N ASN A 243 -15.55 -9.01 -14.66
CA ASN A 243 -16.75 -9.01 -15.51
C ASN A 243 -16.58 -10.02 -16.66
N GLY A 244 -17.68 -10.69 -17.04
CA GLY A 244 -17.68 -11.73 -18.08
C GLY A 244 -17.73 -11.22 -19.52
N ASP A 245 -17.77 -9.90 -19.73
CA ASP A 245 -18.04 -9.29 -21.03
C ASP A 245 -16.79 -9.16 -21.91
N SER A 246 -16.74 -10.03 -22.92
CA SER A 246 -16.15 -9.93 -24.27
C SER A 246 -14.85 -9.18 -24.57
N ASP A 247 -14.65 -7.94 -24.10
CA ASP A 247 -13.80 -6.97 -24.82
C ASP A 247 -12.28 -7.20 -24.68
N HIS A 248 -11.83 -7.84 -23.61
CA HIS A 248 -10.41 -8.08 -23.33
C HIS A 248 -10.02 -9.57 -23.47
N HIS A 249 -10.47 -10.20 -24.56
CA HIS A 249 -10.06 -11.57 -24.93
C HIS A 249 -8.53 -11.71 -25.11
N ASP A 250 -7.86 -10.66 -25.58
CA ASP A 250 -6.41 -10.66 -25.77
C ASP A 250 -5.64 -10.64 -24.44
N ASP A 251 -6.01 -9.76 -23.50
CA ASP A 251 -5.43 -9.73 -22.15
C ASP A 251 -5.54 -11.08 -21.45
N LYS A 252 -6.66 -11.80 -21.62
CA LYS A 252 -6.82 -13.15 -21.07
C LYS A 252 -5.85 -14.15 -21.70
N LYS A 253 -5.56 -14.06 -23.01
CA LYS A 253 -4.53 -14.87 -23.66
C LYS A 253 -3.13 -14.51 -23.15
N LYS A 254 -2.83 -13.21 -23.03
CA LYS A 254 -1.53 -12.72 -22.51
C LYS A 254 -1.30 -13.14 -21.07
N LEU A 255 -2.32 -13.10 -20.20
CA LEU A 255 -2.26 -13.66 -18.85
C LEU A 255 -2.06 -15.19 -18.85
N SER A 256 -2.60 -15.93 -19.83
CA SER A 256 -2.32 -17.37 -19.99
C SER A 256 -0.86 -17.61 -20.39
N ALA A 257 -0.37 -16.93 -21.43
CA ALA A 257 1.01 -17.02 -21.88
C ALA A 257 2.01 -16.56 -20.80
N ALA A 258 1.59 -15.66 -19.90
CA ALA A 258 2.36 -15.27 -18.73
C ALA A 258 2.52 -16.40 -17.70
N VAL A 259 1.50 -17.26 -17.53
CA VAL A 259 1.61 -18.49 -16.72
C VAL A 259 2.55 -19.49 -17.40
N ASP A 260 2.43 -19.68 -18.72
CA ASP A 260 3.31 -20.58 -19.48
C ASP A 260 4.79 -20.17 -19.35
N VAL A 261 5.11 -18.88 -19.46
CA VAL A 261 6.47 -18.36 -19.26
C VAL A 261 6.95 -18.48 -17.80
N MET A 262 6.06 -18.45 -16.81
CA MET A 262 6.42 -18.77 -15.42
C MET A 262 6.76 -20.26 -15.26
N HIS A 263 5.97 -21.17 -15.84
CA HIS A 263 6.20 -22.62 -15.76
C HIS A 263 7.40 -23.08 -16.60
N GLU A 264 7.77 -22.34 -17.64
CA GLU A 264 9.04 -22.49 -18.35
C GLU A 264 10.24 -22.08 -17.47
N CYS A 265 10.06 -21.14 -16.54
CA CYS A 265 11.15 -20.57 -15.73
C CYS A 265 11.26 -21.13 -14.30
N PHE A 266 10.19 -21.72 -13.76
CA PHE A 266 10.09 -22.16 -12.37
C PHE A 266 9.39 -23.51 -12.26
N GLU A 267 9.78 -24.34 -11.29
CA GLU A 267 9.01 -25.53 -10.92
C GLU A 267 7.61 -25.11 -10.43
N THR A 268 6.55 -25.73 -10.99
CA THR A 268 5.15 -25.53 -10.58
C THR A 268 4.97 -25.74 -9.08
N SER A 269 4.85 -24.64 -8.34
CA SER A 269 4.62 -24.65 -6.89
C SER A 269 3.14 -24.50 -6.59
N LYS A 270 2.63 -25.36 -5.71
CA LYS A 270 1.23 -25.34 -5.26
C LYS A 270 1.16 -24.89 -3.81
N ASP A 271 0.22 -24.01 -3.49
CA ASP A 271 0.00 -23.63 -2.10
C ASP A 271 -0.58 -24.82 -1.30
N PHE A 272 -0.09 -24.98 -0.08
CA PHE A 272 -0.44 -26.09 0.81
C PHE A 272 -1.90 -26.09 1.27
N TYR A 273 -2.56 -24.92 1.31
CA TYR A 273 -3.95 -24.78 1.77
C TYR A 273 -4.95 -24.78 0.61
N THR A 274 -4.62 -24.16 -0.53
CA THR A 274 -5.54 -24.11 -1.69
C THR A 274 -5.37 -25.30 -2.63
N GLY A 275 -4.19 -25.93 -2.67
CA GLY A 275 -3.82 -26.93 -3.69
C GLY A 275 -3.69 -26.38 -5.10
N ARG A 276 -3.87 -25.06 -5.30
CA ARG A 276 -3.76 -24.35 -6.59
C ARG A 276 -2.33 -23.92 -6.85
N ASP A 277 -2.04 -23.64 -8.11
CA ASP A 277 -0.76 -23.11 -8.57
C ASP A 277 -0.55 -21.66 -8.09
N VAL A 278 0.61 -21.38 -7.49
CA VAL A 278 0.91 -20.05 -6.93
C VAL A 278 1.17 -19.01 -8.02
N ALA A 279 1.80 -19.39 -9.15
CA ALA A 279 2.03 -18.46 -10.25
C ALA A 279 0.71 -18.09 -10.94
N GLU A 280 -0.17 -19.08 -11.17
CA GLU A 280 -1.52 -18.84 -11.70
C GLU A 280 -2.36 -17.96 -10.75
N ASP A 281 -2.37 -18.29 -9.44
CA ASP A 281 -3.13 -17.54 -8.44
C ASP A 281 -2.67 -16.07 -8.32
N VAL A 282 -1.36 -15.80 -8.42
CA VAL A 282 -0.79 -14.44 -8.41
C VAL A 282 -1.10 -13.70 -9.72
N ILE A 283 -0.86 -14.31 -10.89
CA ILE A 283 -1.06 -13.67 -12.21
C ILE A 283 -2.53 -13.27 -12.42
N PHE A 284 -3.46 -14.12 -11.99
CA PHE A 284 -4.90 -13.85 -12.04
C PHE A 284 -5.44 -13.11 -10.80
N GLY A 285 -4.58 -12.65 -9.89
CA GLY A 285 -4.93 -11.81 -8.74
C GLY A 285 -6.01 -12.42 -7.84
N ARG A 286 -6.01 -13.74 -7.66
CA ARG A 286 -7.14 -14.47 -7.06
C ARG A 286 -7.28 -14.16 -5.56
N GLU A 287 -8.43 -13.59 -5.21
CA GLU A 287 -8.73 -13.21 -3.82
C GLU A 287 -8.89 -14.43 -2.89
N SER A 288 -8.59 -14.24 -1.61
CA SER A 288 -8.79 -15.26 -0.57
C SER A 288 -9.15 -14.66 0.78
N LYS A 289 -9.86 -15.43 1.61
CA LYS A 289 -10.12 -15.08 3.02
C LYS A 289 -8.86 -15.19 3.89
N LEU A 290 -7.82 -15.90 3.43
CA LEU A 290 -6.57 -16.08 4.16
C LEU A 290 -5.50 -15.13 3.60
N LYS A 291 -5.12 -14.09 4.35
CA LYS A 291 -4.15 -13.05 3.95
C LYS A 291 -2.84 -13.57 3.31
N ARG A 292 -2.35 -14.73 3.77
CA ARG A 292 -1.17 -15.45 3.22
C ARG A 292 -1.29 -15.72 1.70
N VAL A 293 -2.49 -16.01 1.24
CA VAL A 293 -2.82 -16.44 -0.13
C VAL A 293 -3.90 -15.55 -0.73
N ASP A 294 -4.00 -14.30 -0.25
CA ASP A 294 -4.84 -13.28 -0.85
C ASP A 294 -4.01 -12.49 -1.88
N PHE A 295 -4.22 -12.84 -3.15
CA PHE A 295 -3.51 -12.23 -4.27
C PHE A 295 -4.25 -11.02 -4.86
N LYS A 296 -5.23 -10.49 -4.12
CA LYS A 296 -5.87 -9.21 -4.42
C LYS A 296 -4.82 -8.11 -4.58
N GLY A 297 -5.01 -7.27 -5.61
CA GLY A 297 -4.14 -6.14 -5.91
C GLY A 297 -2.84 -6.48 -6.65
N PHE A 298 -2.61 -7.74 -7.04
CA PHE A 298 -1.55 -8.06 -8.00
C PHE A 298 -1.94 -7.67 -9.43
N TYR A 299 -0.93 -7.22 -10.16
CA TYR A 299 -0.92 -6.91 -11.58
C TYR A 299 0.17 -7.77 -12.24
N THR A 300 0.00 -8.09 -13.52
CA THR A 300 1.00 -8.81 -14.32
C THR A 300 1.58 -7.84 -15.35
N VAL A 301 2.88 -7.58 -15.25
CA VAL A 301 3.65 -6.81 -16.24
C VAL A 301 4.15 -7.77 -17.29
N ILE A 302 3.97 -7.42 -18.56
CA ILE A 302 4.41 -8.22 -19.71
C ILE A 302 5.26 -7.36 -20.62
N LEU A 303 6.40 -7.89 -21.06
CA LEU A 303 7.22 -7.36 -22.14
C LEU A 303 7.10 -8.31 -23.33
N GLU A 304 6.58 -7.80 -24.43
CA GLU A 304 6.30 -8.52 -25.67
C GLU A 304 7.33 -8.12 -26.74
N GLU A 305 7.91 -9.09 -27.45
CA GLU A 305 8.73 -8.84 -28.65
C GLU A 305 7.96 -9.32 -29.88
N LYS A 306 7.62 -8.40 -30.79
CA LYS A 306 6.91 -8.72 -32.06
C LYS A 306 5.62 -9.54 -31.87
N GLY A 307 5.01 -9.48 -30.69
CA GLY A 307 3.79 -10.22 -30.32
C GLY A 307 4.02 -11.56 -29.60
N ASP A 308 5.25 -12.00 -29.34
CA ASP A 308 5.53 -13.10 -28.39
C ASP A 308 5.81 -12.55 -26.99
N VAL A 309 5.32 -13.23 -25.95
CA VAL A 309 5.56 -12.86 -24.55
C VAL A 309 6.98 -13.25 -24.16
N ALA A 310 7.88 -12.27 -24.15
CA ALA A 310 9.32 -12.48 -23.95
C ALA A 310 9.72 -12.49 -22.47
N THR A 311 9.10 -11.63 -21.65
CA THR A 311 9.40 -11.52 -20.22
C THR A 311 8.16 -11.06 -19.44
N VAL A 312 8.02 -11.58 -18.22
CA VAL A 312 6.86 -11.40 -17.34
C VAL A 312 7.35 -11.03 -15.95
N ALA A 313 6.65 -10.13 -15.27
CA ALA A 313 6.77 -9.99 -13.82
C ALA A 313 5.40 -9.81 -13.17
N THR A 314 5.26 -10.18 -11.90
CA THR A 314 4.09 -9.82 -11.10
C THR A 314 4.44 -8.67 -10.19
N VAL A 315 3.51 -7.74 -9.97
CA VAL A 315 3.73 -6.55 -9.13
C VAL A 315 2.49 -6.22 -8.30
N ARG A 316 2.67 -5.80 -7.04
CA ARG A 316 1.60 -5.22 -6.21
C ARG A 316 2.09 -3.95 -5.55
N VAL A 317 1.38 -2.83 -5.78
CA VAL A 317 1.66 -1.54 -5.14
C VAL A 317 0.77 -1.42 -3.91
N HIS A 318 1.36 -1.31 -2.72
CA HIS A 318 0.57 -1.21 -1.48
C HIS A 318 0.18 0.25 -1.22
N ASP A 319 1.18 1.12 -1.04
CA ASP A 319 1.02 2.57 -0.98
C ASP A 319 2.34 3.22 -1.44
N LYS A 320 2.43 4.55 -1.37
CA LYS A 320 3.62 5.31 -1.78
C LYS A 320 4.93 4.82 -1.17
N ARG A 321 4.92 4.10 -0.03
CA ARG A 321 6.12 3.60 0.64
C ARG A 321 6.70 2.33 -0.01
N VAL A 322 5.89 1.51 -0.69
CA VAL A 322 6.36 0.21 -1.22
C VAL A 322 5.46 -0.36 -2.34
N ALA A 323 6.11 -0.87 -3.39
CA ALA A 323 5.62 -1.91 -4.27
C ALA A 323 6.48 -3.17 -4.13
N GLU A 324 5.87 -4.34 -4.31
CA GLU A 324 6.56 -5.66 -4.34
C GLU A 324 6.53 -6.28 -5.73
N LEU A 325 7.59 -7.01 -6.08
CA LEU A 325 7.76 -7.74 -7.34
C LEU A 325 8.18 -9.19 -7.03
N PRO A 326 7.25 -10.09 -6.68
CA PRO A 326 7.61 -11.39 -6.12
C PRO A 326 8.01 -12.45 -7.16
N LEU A 327 7.57 -12.33 -8.41
CA LEU A 327 7.93 -13.25 -9.50
C LEU A 327 8.40 -12.46 -10.74
N ALA A 328 9.46 -12.94 -11.38
CA ALA A 328 9.94 -12.45 -12.67
C ALA A 328 10.53 -13.59 -13.51
N ALA A 329 10.18 -13.66 -14.79
CA ALA A 329 10.53 -14.74 -15.71
C ALA A 329 10.88 -14.18 -17.10
N THR A 330 11.97 -14.66 -17.71
CA THR A 330 12.29 -14.43 -19.12
C THR A 330 12.34 -15.77 -19.84
N LYS A 331 11.55 -15.91 -20.90
CA LYS A 331 11.49 -17.07 -21.78
C LYS A 331 12.89 -17.46 -22.27
N PHE A 332 13.29 -18.74 -22.27
CA PHE A 332 14.64 -19.21 -22.59
C PHE A 332 15.19 -18.64 -23.91
N SER A 333 14.34 -18.58 -24.94
CA SER A 333 14.64 -17.99 -26.25
C SER A 333 14.96 -16.49 -26.23
N HIS A 334 14.59 -15.80 -25.15
CA HIS A 334 14.77 -14.36 -24.94
C HIS A 334 15.82 -14.03 -23.86
N ARG A 335 16.42 -15.04 -23.20
CA ARG A 335 17.44 -14.83 -22.15
C ARG A 335 18.77 -14.30 -22.71
N ARG A 336 19.52 -13.60 -21.85
CA ARG A 336 20.79 -12.91 -22.16
C ARG A 336 20.69 -11.75 -23.17
N ARG A 337 19.46 -11.34 -23.54
CA ARG A 337 19.17 -10.22 -24.48
C ARG A 337 18.68 -8.94 -23.79
N GLY A 338 18.93 -8.76 -22.49
CA GLY A 338 18.53 -7.56 -21.75
C GLY A 338 17.05 -7.49 -21.28
N MET A 339 16.13 -8.26 -21.86
CA MET A 339 14.66 -8.18 -21.63
C MET A 339 14.19 -7.95 -20.17
N CYS A 340 14.71 -8.70 -19.20
CA CYS A 340 14.37 -8.50 -17.77
C CYS A 340 14.73 -7.10 -17.25
N ARG A 341 15.83 -6.51 -17.73
CA ARG A 341 16.20 -5.12 -17.43
C ARG A 341 15.21 -4.14 -18.05
N VAL A 342 14.84 -4.32 -19.33
CA VAL A 342 13.90 -3.43 -20.03
C VAL A 342 12.54 -3.41 -19.31
N LEU A 343 12.02 -4.58 -18.88
CA LEU A 343 10.78 -4.67 -18.11
C LEU A 343 10.88 -3.89 -16.78
N VAL A 344 11.99 -4.07 -16.05
CA VAL A 344 12.18 -3.50 -14.70
C VAL A 344 12.49 -2.00 -14.75
N ASP A 345 13.34 -1.53 -15.67
CA ASP A 345 13.70 -0.11 -15.78
C ASP A 345 12.47 0.76 -16.16
N GLU A 346 11.56 0.25 -17.01
CA GLU A 346 10.26 0.90 -17.31
C GLU A 346 9.25 0.77 -16.15
N LEU A 347 9.13 -0.41 -15.52
CA LEU A 347 8.28 -0.57 -14.33
C LEU A 347 8.67 0.41 -13.22
N GLU A 348 9.96 0.61 -12.99
CA GLU A 348 10.42 1.62 -12.04
C GLU A 348 10.14 3.05 -12.49
N LYS A 349 10.12 3.34 -13.79
CA LYS A 349 9.71 4.66 -14.31
C LYS A 349 8.24 4.90 -13.99
N GLN A 350 7.35 3.95 -14.29
CA GLN A 350 5.95 4.02 -13.90
C GLN A 350 5.78 4.17 -12.37
N LEU A 351 6.49 3.39 -11.56
CA LEU A 351 6.44 3.52 -10.10
C LEU A 351 6.96 4.87 -9.59
N ARG A 352 7.99 5.46 -10.22
CA ARG A 352 8.47 6.83 -9.91
C ARG A 352 7.44 7.90 -10.26
N GLU A 353 6.76 7.78 -11.41
CA GLU A 353 5.67 8.68 -11.83
C GLU A 353 4.46 8.58 -10.87
N LEU A 354 4.17 7.38 -10.35
CA LEU A 354 3.17 7.13 -9.29
C LEU A 354 3.64 7.51 -7.88
N MET A 355 4.81 8.15 -7.73
CA MET A 355 5.40 8.58 -6.45
C MET A 355 5.62 7.44 -5.43
N VAL A 356 5.95 6.24 -5.90
CA VAL A 356 6.31 5.09 -5.05
C VAL A 356 7.81 5.14 -4.71
N GLU A 357 8.13 5.03 -3.43
CA GLU A 357 9.45 5.28 -2.83
C GLU A 357 10.40 4.05 -2.87
N ARG A 358 9.85 2.84 -3.00
CA ARG A 358 10.62 1.59 -2.91
C ARG A 358 9.99 0.46 -3.74
N LEU A 359 10.84 -0.30 -4.41
CA LEU A 359 10.51 -1.60 -5.00
C LEU A 359 11.24 -2.70 -4.20
N VAL A 360 10.54 -3.78 -3.84
CA VAL A 360 11.10 -4.91 -3.07
C VAL A 360 10.81 -6.26 -3.74
N LEU A 361 11.70 -7.25 -3.54
CA LEU A 361 11.53 -8.59 -4.12
C LEU A 361 12.24 -9.69 -3.30
N PRO A 362 11.74 -10.94 -3.33
CA PRO A 362 12.43 -12.12 -2.81
C PRO A 362 13.38 -12.69 -3.88
N ALA A 363 14.70 -12.51 -3.70
CA ALA A 363 15.70 -13.09 -4.60
C ALA A 363 16.16 -14.47 -4.13
N VAL A 364 16.13 -15.50 -5.00
CA VAL A 364 16.88 -16.74 -4.73
C VAL A 364 18.38 -16.45 -4.69
N PRO A 365 19.19 -17.13 -3.85
CA PRO A 365 20.62 -16.79 -3.68
C PRO A 365 21.42 -16.76 -4.98
N SER A 366 21.11 -17.66 -5.93
CA SER A 366 21.73 -17.73 -7.27
C SER A 366 21.36 -16.58 -8.20
N ALA A 367 20.30 -15.81 -7.90
CA ALA A 367 19.88 -14.65 -8.68
C ALA A 367 20.26 -13.31 -8.01
N LEU A 368 20.83 -13.31 -6.80
CA LEU A 368 21.14 -12.10 -6.04
C LEU A 368 22.05 -11.15 -6.81
N GLU A 369 23.11 -11.65 -7.45
CA GLU A 369 24.04 -10.84 -8.25
C GLU A 369 23.35 -10.18 -9.46
N THR A 370 22.42 -10.88 -10.11
CA THR A 370 21.62 -10.35 -11.22
C THR A 370 20.76 -9.18 -10.76
N TRP A 371 20.05 -9.31 -9.63
CA TRP A 371 19.27 -8.22 -9.05
C TRP A 371 20.15 -7.06 -8.57
N THR A 372 21.35 -7.34 -8.04
CA THR A 372 22.33 -6.30 -7.70
C THR A 372 22.82 -5.53 -8.93
N LYS A 373 23.01 -6.18 -10.08
CA LYS A 373 23.30 -5.51 -11.36
C LYS A 373 22.14 -4.66 -11.90
N LEU A 374 20.90 -4.97 -11.50
CA LEU A 374 19.73 -4.12 -11.70
C LEU A 374 19.58 -3.03 -10.62
N GLY A 375 20.56 -2.84 -9.75
CA GLY A 375 20.58 -1.78 -8.73
C GLY A 375 19.79 -2.08 -7.46
N PHE A 376 19.36 -3.33 -7.24
CA PHE A 376 18.80 -3.76 -5.96
C PHE A 376 19.92 -4.01 -4.93
N SER A 377 19.56 -3.93 -3.65
CA SER A 377 20.42 -4.19 -2.50
C SER A 377 19.75 -5.20 -1.57
N LYS A 378 20.53 -6.02 -0.86
CA LYS A 378 19.99 -6.87 0.21
C LYS A 378 19.37 -5.97 1.29
N MET A 379 18.13 -6.25 1.67
CA MET A 379 17.45 -5.56 2.77
C MET A 379 18.07 -5.98 4.11
N ARG A 380 18.26 -5.02 5.02
CA ARG A 380 18.73 -5.31 6.40
C ARG A 380 17.58 -5.92 7.20
N ASP A 381 17.88 -6.77 8.17
CA ASP A 381 16.83 -7.48 8.93
C ASP A 381 15.94 -6.49 9.72
N GLU A 382 16.49 -5.38 10.20
CA GLU A 382 15.74 -4.23 10.75
C GLU A 382 14.70 -3.67 9.77
N ASP A 383 15.12 -3.41 8.52
CA ASP A 383 14.26 -2.85 7.47
C ASP A 383 13.18 -3.87 7.09
N LYS A 384 13.54 -5.17 7.00
CA LYS A 384 12.61 -6.27 6.70
C LYS A 384 11.57 -6.43 7.81
N SER A 385 11.98 -6.39 9.08
CA SER A 385 11.06 -6.46 10.22
C SER A 385 10.09 -5.27 10.26
N SER A 386 10.58 -4.05 10.04
CA SER A 386 9.74 -2.84 9.98
C SER A 386 8.74 -2.89 8.83
N LEU A 387 9.15 -3.40 7.67
CA LEU A 387 8.28 -3.55 6.50
C LEU A 387 7.20 -4.64 6.73
N LEU A 388 7.58 -5.82 7.20
CA LEU A 388 6.64 -6.94 7.45
C LEU A 388 5.68 -6.71 8.63
N GLN A 389 5.95 -5.75 9.51
CA GLN A 389 4.96 -5.28 10.50
C GLN A 389 3.78 -4.53 9.85
N ASN A 390 3.97 -3.98 8.64
CA ASN A 390 2.99 -3.12 7.96
C ASN A 390 2.38 -3.78 6.71
N TYR A 391 3.06 -4.74 6.09
CA TYR A 391 2.67 -5.34 4.81
C TYR A 391 2.78 -6.87 4.81
N THR A 392 1.75 -7.53 4.30
CA THR A 392 1.79 -8.96 3.96
C THR A 392 2.39 -9.11 2.56
N LEU A 393 3.72 -9.19 2.49
CA LEU A 393 4.46 -9.39 1.24
C LEU A 393 4.53 -10.89 0.88
N LEU A 394 4.62 -11.20 -0.40
CA LEU A 394 4.87 -12.56 -0.89
C LEU A 394 6.38 -12.86 -0.85
N ASP A 395 6.77 -13.76 0.05
CA ASP A 395 8.15 -14.20 0.29
C ASP A 395 8.23 -15.73 0.24
N PHE A 396 9.36 -16.28 -0.21
CA PHE A 396 9.53 -17.72 -0.45
C PHE A 396 10.57 -18.32 0.51
N GLN A 397 10.50 -19.63 0.74
CA GLN A 397 11.45 -20.26 1.65
C GLN A 397 12.86 -20.28 1.03
N GLY A 398 13.83 -19.67 1.71
CA GLY A 398 15.23 -19.60 1.26
C GLY A 398 15.56 -18.37 0.39
N THR A 399 14.62 -17.47 0.13
CA THR A 399 14.90 -16.21 -0.57
C THR A 399 15.47 -15.12 0.33
N ILE A 400 16.24 -14.23 -0.28
CA ILE A 400 16.84 -13.04 0.31
C ILE A 400 15.99 -11.85 -0.10
N MET A 401 15.39 -11.16 0.87
CA MET A 401 14.60 -9.96 0.59
C MET A 401 15.53 -8.83 0.12
N CYS A 402 15.23 -8.28 -1.04
CA CYS A 402 15.99 -7.23 -1.71
C CYS A 402 15.14 -5.97 -1.88
N GLN A 403 15.79 -4.82 -2.00
CA GLN A 403 15.14 -3.52 -2.17
C GLN A 403 15.92 -2.59 -3.10
N LYS A 404 15.19 -1.77 -3.84
CA LYS A 404 15.71 -0.62 -4.59
C LYS A 404 14.90 0.61 -4.19
N ILE A 405 15.60 1.67 -3.78
CA ILE A 405 14.97 2.95 -3.42
C ILE A 405 14.72 3.73 -4.71
N LEU A 406 13.46 4.02 -5.00
CA LEU A 406 13.05 4.73 -6.19
C LEU A 406 13.17 6.24 -5.92
N LYS A 407 14.35 6.79 -6.23
CA LYS A 407 14.56 8.24 -6.18
C LYS A 407 13.61 8.91 -7.18
N THR A 408 12.70 9.73 -6.68
CA THR A 408 12.01 10.71 -7.50
C THR A 408 13.02 11.75 -7.98
N HIS A 409 12.89 12.21 -9.22
CA HIS A 409 13.60 13.43 -9.62
C HIS A 409 12.95 14.60 -8.90
N SER A 410 13.70 15.26 -8.01
CA SER A 410 13.33 16.59 -7.54
C SER A 410 13.38 17.54 -8.74
N PRO A 411 12.27 18.18 -9.15
CA PRO A 411 12.39 19.44 -9.88
C PRO A 411 13.06 20.45 -8.94
N TRP A 412 14.13 21.08 -9.43
CA TRP A 412 14.86 22.14 -8.74
C TRP A 412 14.17 23.49 -8.94
#